data_AF-A0A3D3BP13-F1
#
_entry.id   AF-A0A3D3BP13-F1
#
_cell.length_a   1.000
_cell.length_b   1.000
_cell.length_c   1.000
_cell.angle_alpha   90.00
_cell.angle_beta   90.00
_cell.angle_gamma   90.00
#
_symmetry.space_group_name_H-M   'P 1'
#
loop_
_entity.id
_entity.type
_entity.pdbx_description
1 polymer ?
#
loop_
_entity_poly.entity_id
_entity_poly.type
_entity_poly.pdbx_seq_one_letter_code
_entity_poly.pdbx_strand_id
1 'polypeptide(L)'
;MGAQLVGSHLGFAMEAERFGTHAFACDDPAYVGWQWAVSVSRVPRGKAATICEIILLPGPESLVAPEWVPWSDRIRPGDLGVGDVLPTPADDARLVTGMSGADEIDAIIDRDEPRGWTGWE
;
A
#
# COMPACT_ATOMS: atom_id res chain seq x y z
N MET A 1 16.33 7.31 -21.00
CA MET A 1 15.10 7.95 -20.51
C MET A 1 15.16 8.28 -19.02
N GLY A 2 15.58 7.38 -18.11
CA GLY A 2 15.58 7.68 -16.66
C GLY A 2 16.50 8.81 -16.18
N ALA A 3 17.70 8.97 -16.76
CA ALA A 3 18.65 10.01 -16.32
C ALA A 3 18.15 11.46 -16.48
N GLN A 4 17.15 11.67 -17.34
CA GLN A 4 16.57 13.00 -17.61
C GLN A 4 15.60 13.44 -16.51
N LEU A 5 15.19 12.52 -15.62
CA LEU A 5 14.25 12.76 -14.53
C LEU A 5 14.96 13.10 -13.21
N VAL A 6 16.29 13.04 -13.19
CA VAL A 6 17.13 13.43 -12.06
C VAL A 6 17.63 14.85 -12.31
N GLY A 7 17.16 15.78 -11.50
CA GLY A 7 17.52 17.19 -11.60
C GLY A 7 18.78 17.54 -10.81
N SER A 8 18.90 18.82 -10.45
CA SER A 8 20.07 19.36 -9.75
C SER A 8 20.33 18.67 -8.41
N HIS A 9 21.60 18.49 -8.05
CA HIS A 9 22.00 18.10 -6.69
C HIS A 9 21.58 19.19 -5.70
N LEU A 10 20.80 18.81 -4.70
CA LEU A 10 20.23 19.72 -3.70
C LEU A 10 21.07 19.77 -2.43
N GLY A 11 21.79 18.70 -2.12
CA GLY A 11 22.63 18.66 -0.93
C GLY A 11 23.03 17.24 -0.50
N PHE A 12 23.82 17.20 0.56
CA PHE A 12 24.26 15.95 1.18
C PHE A 12 24.23 16.10 2.70
N ALA A 13 23.70 15.10 3.39
CA ALA A 13 23.67 15.03 4.85
C ALA A 13 24.29 13.73 5.34
N MET A 14 25.11 13.81 6.39
CA MET A 14 25.62 12.63 7.10
C MET A 14 24.58 12.21 8.14
N GLU A 15 24.21 10.94 8.12
CA GLU A 15 23.24 10.36 9.06
C GLU A 15 23.96 9.56 10.17
N ALA A 16 25.11 8.97 9.85
CA ALA A 16 25.97 8.27 10.81
C ALA A 16 27.42 8.20 10.32
N GLU A 17 28.32 7.59 11.09
CA GLU A 17 29.70 7.40 10.63
C GLU A 17 29.71 6.55 9.35
N ARG A 18 30.28 7.10 8.26
CA ARG A 18 30.35 6.45 6.94
C ARG A 18 28.98 6.16 6.28
N PHE A 19 27.90 6.80 6.71
CA PHE A 19 26.57 6.70 6.10
C PHE A 19 25.94 8.08 5.92
N GLY A 20 25.45 8.38 4.72
CA GLY A 20 24.83 9.66 4.42
C GLY A 20 23.97 9.61 3.17
N THR A 21 23.24 10.70 2.91
CA THR A 21 22.22 10.76 1.88
C THR A 21 22.46 11.96 0.97
N HIS A 22 22.55 11.73 -0.33
CA HIS A 22 22.48 12.78 -1.35
C HIS A 22 21.03 13.04 -1.73
N ALA A 23 20.65 14.30 -1.83
CA ALA A 23 19.36 14.73 -2.37
C ALA A 23 19.54 15.33 -3.79
N PHE A 24 18.65 14.99 -4.72
CA PHE A 24 18.56 15.58 -6.05
C PHE A 24 17.11 15.97 -6.34
N ALA A 25 16.88 17.05 -7.09
CA ALA A 25 15.55 17.40 -7.57
C ALA A 25 14.97 16.29 -8.45
N CYS A 26 13.65 16.13 -8.44
CA CYS A 26 12.94 15.29 -9.40
C CYS A 26 12.37 16.14 -10.52
N ASP A 27 12.81 15.88 -11.75
CA ASP A 27 12.35 16.60 -12.94
C ASP A 27 11.18 15.86 -13.64
N ASP A 28 10.68 14.78 -13.03
CA ASP A 28 9.48 14.10 -13.50
C ASP A 28 8.23 14.96 -13.22
N PRO A 29 7.45 15.34 -14.25
CA PRO A 29 6.24 16.15 -14.07
C PRO A 29 5.16 15.44 -13.23
N ALA A 30 5.23 14.12 -13.03
CA ALA A 30 4.34 13.41 -12.11
C ALA A 30 4.70 13.61 -10.62
N TYR A 31 5.90 14.11 -10.32
CA TYR A 31 6.44 14.22 -8.96
C TYR A 31 6.98 15.63 -8.68
N VAL A 32 6.21 16.66 -9.03
CA VAL A 32 6.57 18.07 -8.82
C VAL A 32 6.89 18.34 -7.34
N GLY A 33 8.05 18.94 -7.09
CA GLY A 33 8.54 19.26 -5.74
C GLY A 33 9.17 18.09 -4.98
N TRP A 34 9.10 16.86 -5.51
CA TRP A 34 9.74 15.70 -4.90
C TRP A 34 11.24 15.68 -5.19
N GLN A 35 11.97 14.90 -4.39
CA GLN A 35 13.41 14.77 -4.47
C GLN A 35 13.84 13.30 -4.40
N TRP A 36 14.85 12.95 -5.20
CA TRP A 36 15.55 11.67 -5.08
C TRP A 36 16.48 11.71 -3.87
N ALA A 37 16.32 10.77 -2.95
CA ALA A 37 17.23 10.52 -1.86
C ALA A 37 18.04 9.27 -2.16
N VAL A 38 19.36 9.42 -2.27
CA VAL A 38 20.31 8.34 -2.53
C VAL A 38 21.15 8.15 -1.28
N SER A 39 20.85 7.11 -0.51
CA SER A 39 21.64 6.80 0.68
C SER A 39 22.86 5.99 0.27
N VAL A 40 24.01 6.36 0.81
CA VAL A 40 25.30 5.76 0.50
C VAL A 40 26.03 5.40 1.78
N SER A 41 26.75 4.30 1.75
CA SER A 41 27.66 3.90 2.83
C SER A 41 29.05 3.58 2.31
N ARG A 42 30.05 3.71 3.17
CA ARG A 42 31.44 3.36 2.84
C ARG A 42 31.98 2.36 3.85
N VAL A 43 32.45 1.21 3.38
CA VAL A 43 33.13 0.24 4.25
C VAL A 43 34.47 0.80 4.76
N PRO A 44 34.93 0.41 5.97
CA PRO A 44 36.24 0.79 6.47
C PRO A 44 37.36 0.48 5.46
N ARG A 45 38.26 1.44 5.23
CA ARG A 45 39.38 1.37 4.27
C ARG A 45 38.98 1.25 2.78
N GLY A 46 37.69 1.11 2.43
CA GLY A 46 37.22 1.21 1.05
C GLY A 46 37.54 2.60 0.47
N LYS A 47 37.74 2.75 -0.84
CA LYS A 47 38.03 4.06 -1.46
C LYS A 47 36.80 4.76 -2.03
N ALA A 48 35.73 4.00 -2.27
CA ALA A 48 34.46 4.49 -2.81
C ALA A 48 33.32 4.16 -1.84
N ALA A 49 32.29 4.99 -1.84
CA ALA A 49 31.01 4.67 -1.22
C ALA A 49 30.17 3.80 -2.19
N THR A 50 29.29 2.98 -1.64
CA THR A 50 28.30 2.17 -2.35
C THR A 50 26.90 2.69 -2.04
N ILE A 51 26.00 2.58 -3.01
CA ILE A 51 24.59 2.93 -2.84
C ILE A 51 23.90 1.86 -1.99
N CYS A 52 23.17 2.28 -0.98
CA CYS A 52 22.32 1.42 -0.15
C CYS A 52 20.92 1.31 -0.76
N GLU A 53 20.30 2.46 -1.06
CA GLU A 53 18.97 2.56 -1.65
C GLU A 53 18.80 3.89 -2.40
N ILE A 54 17.78 3.92 -3.26
CA ILE A 54 17.33 5.11 -3.97
C ILE A 54 15.82 5.18 -3.76
N ILE A 55 15.37 6.26 -3.12
CA ILE A 55 13.96 6.49 -2.82
C ILE A 55 13.56 7.87 -3.28
N LEU A 56 12.31 8.01 -3.72
CA LEU A 56 11.72 9.30 -4.05
C LEU A 56 10.92 9.78 -2.83
N LEU A 57 11.28 10.94 -2.29
CA LEU A 57 10.67 11.51 -1.08
C LEU A 57 10.01 12.85 -1.39
N PRO A 58 8.90 13.20 -0.71
CA PRO A 58 8.31 14.50 -0.85
C PRO A 58 9.26 15.58 -0.31
N GLY A 59 9.42 16.66 -1.07
CA GLY A 59 10.05 17.90 -0.62
C GLY A 59 9.01 18.88 -0.05
N PRO A 60 9.44 20.08 0.38
CA PRO A 60 8.55 21.10 0.96
C PRO A 60 7.41 21.54 0.03
N GLU A 61 7.67 21.53 -1.27
CA GLU A 61 6.72 21.95 -2.32
C GLU A 61 5.96 20.75 -2.94
N SER A 62 6.14 19.54 -2.40
CA SER A 62 5.49 18.35 -2.95
C SER A 62 3.99 18.34 -2.64
N LEU A 63 3.21 18.01 -3.67
CA LEU A 63 1.84 17.55 -3.45
C LEU A 63 1.89 16.13 -2.87
N VAL A 64 1.46 15.98 -1.62
CA VAL A 64 1.32 14.69 -0.94
C VAL A 64 -0.13 14.24 -0.89
N ALA A 65 -0.34 12.94 -0.74
CA ALA A 65 -1.67 12.40 -0.54
C ALA A 65 -2.30 12.99 0.74
N PRO A 66 -3.63 13.22 0.76
CA PRO A 66 -4.32 13.56 1.99
C PRO A 66 -4.22 12.43 3.01
N GLU A 67 -4.57 12.72 4.25
CA GLU A 67 -4.67 11.71 5.30
C GLU A 67 -5.58 10.57 4.85
N TRP A 68 -5.15 9.33 5.15
CA TRP A 68 -5.95 8.17 4.82
C TRP A 68 -7.21 8.15 5.68
N VAL A 69 -8.36 8.05 5.03
CA VAL A 69 -9.67 7.93 5.68
C VAL A 69 -10.19 6.49 5.47
N PRO A 70 -10.80 5.81 6.46
CA PRO A 70 -11.45 4.52 6.24
C PRO A 70 -12.45 4.58 5.09
N TRP A 71 -12.56 3.51 4.29
CA TRP A 71 -13.46 3.53 3.12
C TRP A 71 -14.92 3.83 3.51
N SER A 72 -15.37 3.35 4.68
CA SER A 72 -16.73 3.57 5.21
C SER A 72 -17.01 5.06 5.41
N ASP A 73 -15.99 5.79 5.84
CA ASP A 73 -16.06 7.21 6.16
C ASP A 73 -15.89 8.07 4.90
N ARG A 74 -15.50 7.46 3.77
CA ARG A 74 -15.46 8.12 2.46
C ARG A 74 -16.82 8.13 1.76
N ILE A 75 -17.78 7.30 2.18
CA ILE A 75 -19.10 7.18 1.55
C ILE A 75 -19.87 8.49 1.68
N ARG A 76 -20.37 8.98 0.55
CA ARG A 76 -21.19 10.18 0.42
C ARG A 76 -22.63 9.83 0.05
N PRO A 77 -23.59 10.73 0.30
CA PRO A 77 -24.94 10.58 -0.22
C PRO A 77 -24.90 10.38 -1.74
N GLY A 78 -25.47 9.26 -2.21
CA GLY A 78 -25.48 8.87 -3.62
C GLY A 78 -24.45 7.82 -4.03
N ASP A 79 -23.49 7.46 -3.16
CA ASP A 79 -22.51 6.41 -3.45
C ASP A 79 -23.10 4.99 -3.35
N LEU A 80 -24.27 4.85 -2.71
CA LEU A 80 -24.96 3.58 -2.50
C LEU A 80 -26.31 3.53 -3.22
N GLY A 81 -26.58 2.42 -3.88
CA GLY A 81 -27.83 2.07 -4.54
C GLY A 81 -28.58 0.93 -3.84
N VAL A 82 -29.77 0.65 -4.36
CA VAL A 82 -30.59 -0.48 -3.87
C VAL A 82 -29.87 -1.79 -4.18
N GLY A 83 -29.62 -2.58 -3.14
CA GLY A 83 -28.95 -3.88 -3.25
C GLY A 83 -27.45 -3.86 -2.95
N ASP A 84 -26.85 -2.68 -2.70
CA ASP A 84 -25.45 -2.61 -2.30
C ASP A 84 -25.24 -3.23 -0.92
N VAL A 85 -24.27 -4.14 -0.83
CA VAL A 85 -23.88 -4.83 0.39
C VAL A 85 -22.54 -4.29 0.84
N LEU A 86 -22.52 -3.66 2.02
CA LEU A 86 -21.28 -3.19 2.64
C LEU A 86 -20.58 -4.32 3.39
N PRO A 87 -19.24 -4.30 3.45
CA PRO A 87 -18.51 -5.14 4.39
C PRO A 87 -19.05 -4.96 5.81
N THR A 88 -19.30 -6.06 6.49
CA THR A 88 -19.68 -6.06 7.90
C THR A 88 -18.50 -5.56 8.77
N PRO A 89 -18.77 -4.86 9.88
CA PRO A 89 -17.73 -4.49 10.84
C PRO A 89 -16.95 -5.72 11.33
N ALA A 90 -15.65 -5.55 11.60
CA ALA A 90 -14.79 -6.65 12.05
C ALA A 90 -15.28 -7.31 13.35
N ASP A 91 -15.92 -6.54 14.23
CA ASP A 91 -16.39 -6.99 15.56
C ASP A 91 -17.92 -7.22 15.60
N ASP A 92 -18.57 -7.49 14.47
CA ASP A 92 -20.02 -7.73 14.47
C ASP A 92 -20.35 -9.08 15.13
N ALA A 93 -21.00 -9.05 16.30
CA ALA A 93 -21.38 -10.22 17.09
C ALA A 93 -22.37 -11.17 16.39
N ARG A 94 -22.97 -10.76 15.27
CA ARG A 94 -23.82 -11.63 14.43
C ARG A 94 -23.00 -12.51 13.49
N LEU A 95 -21.73 -12.18 13.28
CA LEU A 95 -20.84 -12.97 12.47
C LEU A 95 -20.38 -14.19 13.26
N VAL A 96 -20.43 -15.34 12.59
CA VAL A 96 -19.71 -16.54 13.01
C VAL A 96 -18.44 -16.63 12.18
N THR A 97 -17.38 -17.19 12.75
CA THR A 97 -16.16 -17.48 11.99
C THR A 97 -16.53 -18.27 10.74
N GLY A 98 -16.04 -17.82 9.58
CA GLY A 98 -16.15 -18.60 8.34
C GLY A 98 -15.38 -19.93 8.46
N MET A 99 -15.31 -20.70 7.38
CA MET A 99 -14.70 -22.02 7.42
C MET A 99 -13.27 -21.95 7.97
N SER A 100 -13.06 -22.47 9.17
CA SER A 100 -11.73 -22.69 9.72
C SER A 100 -11.20 -23.97 9.07
N GLY A 101 -9.90 -24.06 8.78
CA GLY A 101 -9.33 -25.27 8.17
C GLY A 101 -9.46 -26.56 9.03
N ALA A 102 -10.10 -26.46 10.20
CA ALA A 102 -10.46 -27.57 11.09
C ALA A 102 -11.93 -28.00 10.95
N ASP A 103 -12.73 -27.32 10.14
CA ASP A 103 -14.16 -27.62 9.95
C ASP A 103 -14.32 -28.82 9.00
N GLU A 104 -15.05 -29.85 9.43
CA GLU A 104 -15.39 -30.99 8.57
C GLU A 104 -16.39 -30.57 7.48
N ILE A 105 -15.95 -30.65 6.21
CA ILE A 105 -16.72 -30.27 5.02
C ILE A 105 -18.08 -31.00 4.96
N ASP A 106 -18.12 -32.26 5.39
CA ASP A 106 -19.32 -33.10 5.33
C ASP A 106 -20.41 -32.68 6.33
N ALA A 107 -20.05 -32.04 7.45
CA ALA A 107 -21.02 -31.58 8.46
C ALA A 107 -21.81 -30.32 8.03
N ILE A 108 -21.40 -29.67 6.93
CA ILE A 108 -22.00 -28.43 6.43
C ILE A 108 -22.91 -28.70 5.23
N ILE A 109 -22.59 -29.70 4.40
CA ILE A 109 -23.39 -30.06 3.21
C ILE A 109 -24.76 -30.63 3.62
N ASP A 110 -24.88 -31.24 4.80
CA ASP A 110 -26.09 -31.92 5.25
C ASP A 110 -27.11 -31.01 5.99
N ARG A 111 -26.92 -29.68 5.99
CA ARG A 111 -27.83 -28.76 6.70
C ARG A 111 -29.12 -28.42 5.94
N ASP A 112 -29.24 -28.76 4.66
CA ASP A 112 -30.49 -28.58 3.90
C ASP A 112 -30.59 -29.51 2.66
N GLU A 113 -30.84 -30.80 2.86
CA GLU A 113 -31.76 -31.54 1.97
C GLU A 113 -32.84 -32.19 2.84
N PRO A 114 -34.14 -31.94 2.60
CA PRO A 114 -34.77 -32.42 1.37
C PRO A 114 -35.97 -31.58 0.87
N ARG A 115 -35.96 -31.08 -0.37
CA ARG A 115 -37.19 -30.64 -1.05
C ARG A 115 -37.26 -31.11 -2.49
N GLY A 116 -37.79 -32.32 -2.65
CA GLY A 116 -38.72 -32.69 -3.72
C GLY A 116 -38.27 -32.36 -5.14
N TRP A 117 -37.30 -33.10 -5.66
CA TRP A 117 -37.21 -33.28 -7.11
C TRP A 117 -37.95 -34.56 -7.48
N THR A 118 -39.24 -34.44 -7.81
CA THR A 118 -39.96 -35.47 -8.56
C THR A 118 -39.67 -35.28 -10.04
N GLY A 119 -38.96 -36.24 -10.64
CA GLY A 119 -39.02 -36.69 -12.03
C GLY A 119 -39.14 -35.65 -13.15
N TRP A 120 -38.16 -35.63 -14.04
CA TRP A 120 -38.41 -35.25 -15.44
C TRP A 120 -38.95 -36.48 -16.18
N GLU A 121 -40.12 -36.35 -16.78
CA GLU A 121 -40.42 -37.08 -18.02
C GLU A 121 -39.48 -36.64 -19.14
#